data_AF-A0A9X2D823-F1
#
_entry.id   AF-A0A9X2D823-F1
#
_cell.length_a   1.000
_cell.length_b   1.000
_cell.length_c   1.000
_cell.angle_alpha   90.00
_cell.angle_beta   90.00
_cell.angle_gamma   90.00
#
_symmetry.space_group_name_H-M   'P 1'
#
loop_
_entity.id
_entity.type
_entity.pdbx_description
1 polymer ?
#
loop_
_entity_poly.entity_id
_entity_poly.type
_entity_poly.pdbx_seq_one_letter_code
_entity_poly.pdbx_strand_id
1 'polypeptide(L)'
;MTAEAAMVLPLLLAVTAAMTWLLVVGLAQLRATDAAREAARVLARGESPAVAEGLVSDVGPDGAVLHTTAGGGTVVVTVTATVRGPGGLLAHVPGADVHAEATAALEDAGGASGPVPVPAP
;
A
#
# COMPACT_ATOMS: atom_id res chain seq x y z
N MET A 1 -38.79 -32.04 0.80
CA MET A 1 -37.56 -31.24 1.00
C MET A 1 -37.18 -30.67 -0.36
N THR A 2 -37.20 -29.35 -0.53
CA THR A 2 -37.01 -28.70 -1.83
C THR A 2 -35.52 -28.66 -2.19
N ALA A 3 -35.16 -29.25 -3.33
CA ALA A 3 -33.78 -29.28 -3.82
C ALA A 3 -33.18 -27.86 -4.00
N GLU A 4 -34.03 -26.86 -4.26
CA GLU A 4 -33.62 -25.45 -4.35
C GLU A 4 -33.04 -24.92 -3.03
N ALA A 5 -33.70 -25.14 -1.89
CA ALA A 5 -33.20 -24.65 -0.61
C ALA A 5 -31.87 -25.30 -0.21
N ALA A 6 -31.65 -26.56 -0.63
CA ALA A 6 -30.39 -27.28 -0.41
C ALA A 6 -29.21 -26.68 -1.19
N MET A 7 -29.47 -26.02 -2.32
CA MET A 7 -28.42 -25.38 -3.16
C MET A 7 -28.27 -23.88 -2.88
N VAL A 8 -29.32 -23.20 -2.43
CA VAL A 8 -29.28 -21.75 -2.13
C VAL A 8 -28.38 -21.44 -0.94
N LEU A 9 -28.49 -22.19 0.16
CA LEU A 9 -27.65 -21.96 1.34
C LEU A 9 -26.14 -22.06 1.06
N PRO A 10 -25.61 -23.13 0.43
CA PRO A 10 -24.18 -23.20 0.12
C PRO A 10 -23.75 -22.13 -0.89
N LEU A 11 -24.60 -21.76 -1.84
CA LEU A 11 -24.32 -20.66 -2.78
C LEU A 11 -24.17 -19.33 -2.05
N LEU A 12 -25.11 -19.00 -1.14
CA LEU A 12 -25.04 -17.76 -0.37
C LEU A 12 -23.80 -17.72 0.52
N LEU A 13 -23.46 -18.84 1.17
CA LEU A 13 -22.22 -18.94 1.95
C LEU A 13 -20.98 -18.68 1.10
N ALA A 14 -20.92 -19.26 -0.10
CA ALA A 14 -19.81 -19.06 -1.03
C ALA A 14 -19.71 -17.59 -1.48
N VAL A 15 -20.84 -16.94 -1.79
CA VAL A 15 -20.86 -15.52 -2.16
C VAL A 15 -20.43 -14.64 -1.00
N THR A 16 -20.94 -14.87 0.22
CA THR A 16 -20.53 -14.11 1.40
C THR A 16 -19.04 -14.27 1.68
N ALA A 17 -18.51 -15.50 1.62
CA ALA A 17 -17.09 -15.75 1.79
C ALA A 17 -16.25 -15.02 0.72
N ALA A 18 -16.69 -15.02 -0.53
CA ALA A 18 -16.04 -14.28 -1.61
C ALA A 18 -16.08 -12.76 -1.39
N MET A 19 -17.20 -12.21 -0.95
CA MET A 19 -17.32 -10.78 -0.62
C MET A 19 -16.40 -10.40 0.53
N THR A 20 -16.39 -11.17 1.62
CA THR A 20 -15.48 -10.96 2.75
C THR A 20 -14.03 -11.03 2.31
N TRP A 21 -13.69 -11.97 1.43
CA TRP A 21 -12.35 -12.05 0.86
C TRP A 21 -11.96 -10.80 0.07
N LEU A 22 -12.83 -10.34 -0.83
CA LEU A 22 -12.61 -9.10 -1.58
C LEU A 22 -12.45 -7.87 -0.67
N LEU A 23 -13.23 -7.80 0.42
CA LEU A 23 -13.10 -6.76 1.43
C LEU A 23 -11.72 -6.78 2.11
N VAL A 24 -11.21 -7.96 2.45
CA VAL A 24 -9.86 -8.12 3.04
C VAL A 24 -8.78 -7.65 2.07
N VAL A 25 -8.85 -8.06 0.80
CA VAL A 25 -7.92 -7.60 -0.25
C VAL A 25 -8.01 -6.08 -0.44
N GLY A 26 -9.23 -5.52 -0.47
CA GLY A 26 -9.45 -4.09 -0.58
C GLY A 26 -8.85 -3.31 0.61
N LEU A 27 -9.00 -3.83 1.83
CA LEU A 27 -8.39 -3.22 3.01
C LEU A 27 -6.86 -3.28 2.97
N ALA A 28 -6.28 -4.39 2.51
CA ALA A 28 -4.83 -4.51 2.32
C ALA A 28 -4.30 -3.52 1.27
N GLN A 29 -5.05 -3.30 0.18
CA GLN A 29 -4.72 -2.30 -0.84
C GLN A 29 -4.76 -0.87 -0.28
N LEU A 30 -5.76 -0.55 0.55
CA LEU A 30 -5.83 0.75 1.23
C LEU A 30 -4.64 0.93 2.18
N ARG A 31 -4.32 -0.07 3.01
CA ARG A 31 -3.14 -0.04 3.89
C ARG A 31 -1.83 0.12 3.12
N ALA A 32 -1.66 -0.56 2.00
CA ALA A 32 -0.48 -0.38 1.15
C ALA A 32 -0.39 1.06 0.61
N THR A 33 -1.52 1.66 0.23
CA THR A 33 -1.58 3.05 -0.26
C THR A 33 -1.24 4.05 0.83
N ASP A 34 -1.76 3.86 2.04
CA ASP A 34 -1.47 4.72 3.19
C ASP A 34 -0.01 4.57 3.63
N ALA A 35 0.52 3.34 3.67
CA ALA A 35 1.91 3.05 3.96
C ALA A 35 2.86 3.72 2.95
N ALA A 36 2.57 3.61 1.65
CA ALA A 36 3.38 4.23 0.60
C ALA A 36 3.41 5.75 0.74
N ARG A 37 2.26 6.38 0.99
CA ARG A 37 2.15 7.84 1.18
C ARG A 37 2.92 8.32 2.40
N GLU A 38 2.83 7.61 3.51
CA GLU A 38 3.49 8.01 4.74
C GLU A 38 5.01 7.76 4.66
N ALA A 39 5.44 6.65 4.08
CA ALA A 39 6.85 6.38 3.81
C ALA A 39 7.46 7.41 2.84
N ALA A 40 6.74 7.82 1.79
CA ALA A 40 7.20 8.87 0.88
C ALA A 40 7.43 10.20 1.61
N ARG A 41 6.54 10.58 2.54
CA ARG A 41 6.71 11.79 3.38
C ARG A 41 7.86 11.68 4.37
N VAL A 42 8.03 10.51 4.99
CA VAL A 42 9.17 10.24 5.88
C VAL A 42 10.49 10.42 5.11
N LEU A 43 10.62 9.78 3.95
CA LEU A 43 11.82 9.87 3.12
C LEU A 43 12.03 11.27 2.51
N ALA A 44 10.95 11.99 2.18
CA ALA A 44 11.02 13.37 1.71
C ALA A 44 11.70 14.32 2.69
N ARG A 45 11.53 14.07 4.00
CA ARG A 45 12.15 14.80 5.12
C ARG A 45 13.60 14.42 5.38
N GLY A 46 14.17 13.51 4.58
CA GLY A 46 15.54 13.02 4.76
C GLY A 46 15.70 11.98 5.87
N GLU A 47 14.60 11.40 6.36
CA GLU A 47 14.68 10.28 7.29
C GLU A 47 15.31 9.04 6.63
N SER A 48 15.90 8.18 7.46
CA SER A 48 16.58 6.99 6.94
C SER A 48 15.61 5.95 6.34
N PRO A 49 16.05 5.17 5.33
CA PRO A 49 15.24 4.06 4.79
C PRO A 49 14.76 3.07 5.84
N ALA A 50 15.57 2.79 6.88
CA ALA A 50 15.21 1.88 7.96
C ALA A 50 13.99 2.38 8.77
N VAL A 51 13.84 3.69 8.94
CA VAL A 51 12.65 4.28 9.61
C VAL A 51 11.41 4.09 8.73
N ALA A 52 11.55 4.29 7.42
CA ALA A 52 10.46 4.05 6.48
C ALA A 52 10.05 2.56 6.40
N GLU A 53 11.02 1.64 6.42
CA GLU A 53 10.77 0.19 6.47
C GLU A 53 10.03 -0.21 7.74
N GLY A 54 10.46 0.29 8.90
CA GLY A 54 9.77 0.05 10.18
C GLY A 54 8.32 0.54 10.15
N LEU A 55 8.11 1.76 9.64
CA LEU A 55 6.77 2.31 9.45
C LEU A 55 5.89 1.42 8.55
N VAL A 56 6.41 1.00 7.38
CA VAL A 56 5.67 0.15 6.45
C VAL A 56 5.34 -1.21 7.09
N SER A 57 6.23 -1.76 7.91
CA SER A 57 5.96 -2.99 8.67
C SER A 57 4.86 -2.79 9.72
N ASP A 58 4.73 -1.60 10.32
CA ASP A 58 3.74 -1.32 11.36
C ASP A 58 2.35 -1.01 10.81
N VAL A 59 2.27 -0.28 9.69
CA VAL A 59 0.99 0.22 9.14
C VAL A 59 0.53 -0.49 7.87
N GLY A 60 1.47 -1.14 7.18
CA GLY A 60 1.21 -1.87 5.94
C GLY A 60 0.48 -3.20 6.15
N PRO A 61 0.09 -3.86 5.05
CA PRO A 61 -0.35 -5.26 5.11
C PRO A 61 0.80 -6.18 5.57
N ASP A 62 0.44 -7.32 6.16
CA ASP A 62 1.43 -8.30 6.63
C ASP A 62 2.35 -8.75 5.48
N GLY A 63 3.66 -8.77 5.75
CA GLY A 63 4.66 -9.12 4.75
C GLY A 63 4.88 -8.05 3.67
N ALA A 64 4.49 -6.80 3.93
CA ALA A 64 4.77 -5.68 3.03
C ALA A 64 6.27 -5.49 2.79
N VAL A 65 6.62 -5.22 1.54
CA VAL A 65 7.97 -4.91 1.09
C VAL A 65 8.00 -3.47 0.57
N LEU A 66 8.98 -2.71 1.06
CA LEU A 66 9.22 -1.34 0.62
C LEU A 66 10.30 -1.33 -0.47
N HIS A 67 10.00 -0.65 -1.57
CA HIS A 67 10.96 -0.25 -2.58
C HIS A 67 10.99 1.26 -2.71
N THR A 68 12.16 1.84 -2.93
CA THR A 68 12.34 3.28 -3.00
C THR A 68 13.27 3.65 -4.13
N THR A 69 12.89 4.67 -4.90
CA THR A 69 13.72 5.28 -5.93
C THR A 69 13.75 6.78 -5.69
N ALA A 70 14.94 7.34 -5.43
CA ALA A 70 15.12 8.78 -5.27
C ALA A 70 15.85 9.37 -6.48
N GLY A 71 15.38 10.52 -6.97
CA GLY A 71 15.98 11.20 -8.11
C GLY A 71 15.21 12.45 -8.52
N GLY A 72 15.91 13.40 -9.16
CA GLY A 72 15.28 14.60 -9.73
C GLY A 72 14.52 15.47 -8.72
N GLY A 73 14.94 15.46 -7.45
CA GLY A 73 14.27 16.20 -6.38
C GLY A 73 12.99 15.56 -5.84
N THR A 74 12.74 14.30 -6.18
CA THR A 74 11.60 13.51 -5.68
C THR A 74 12.04 12.15 -5.17
N VAL A 75 11.22 11.55 -4.32
CA VAL A 75 11.31 10.16 -3.91
C VAL A 75 10.02 9.45 -4.30
N VAL A 76 10.16 8.31 -4.99
CA VAL A 76 9.09 7.39 -5.36
C VAL A 76 9.19 6.19 -4.45
N VAL A 77 8.09 5.88 -3.78
CA VAL A 77 7.95 4.76 -2.86
C VAL A 77 6.93 3.80 -3.43
N THR A 78 7.30 2.52 -3.47
CA THR A 78 6.42 1.42 -3.86
C THR A 78 6.31 0.44 -2.70
N VAL A 79 5.09 0.09 -2.32
CA VAL A 79 4.78 -0.91 -1.30
C VAL A 79 4.04 -2.07 -1.94
N THR A 80 4.54 -3.28 -1.77
CA THR A 80 3.94 -4.52 -2.28
C THR A 80 3.68 -5.52 -1.17
N ALA A 81 2.62 -6.32 -1.29
CA ALA A 81 2.36 -7.43 -0.38
C ALA A 81 1.48 -8.49 -1.04
N THR A 82 1.53 -9.72 -0.53
CA THR A 82 0.64 -10.81 -0.97
C THR A 82 -0.33 -11.16 0.15
N VAL A 83 -1.63 -10.95 -0.10
CA VAL A 83 -2.70 -11.30 0.82
C VAL A 83 -3.06 -12.77 0.64
N ARG A 84 -2.95 -13.57 1.71
CA ARG A 84 -3.28 -15.00 1.69
C ARG A 84 -4.77 -15.24 1.96
N GLY A 85 -5.35 -16.21 1.24
CA GLY A 85 -6.75 -16.61 1.36
C GLY A 85 -7.18 -16.99 2.79
N PRO A 86 -8.48 -16.88 3.11
CA PRO A 86 -8.97 -17.06 4.47
C PRO A 86 -8.79 -18.51 4.96
N GLY A 87 -8.22 -18.66 6.16
CA GLY A 87 -8.27 -19.88 6.96
C GLY A 87 -7.50 -21.10 6.44
N GLY A 88 -6.60 -20.96 5.46
CA GLY A 88 -5.80 -22.07 4.92
C GLY A 88 -6.60 -23.12 4.11
N LEU A 89 -7.93 -23.08 4.17
CA LEU A 89 -8.84 -23.94 3.39
C LEU A 89 -8.67 -23.75 1.88
N LEU A 90 -8.21 -22.57 1.47
CA LEU A 90 -7.90 -22.20 0.10
C LEU A 90 -6.39 -22.01 -0.11
N ALA A 91 -5.55 -22.77 0.60
CA ALA A 91 -4.08 -22.70 0.44
C ALA A 91 -3.60 -22.99 -1.00
N HIS A 92 -4.43 -23.63 -1.82
CA HIS A 92 -4.16 -23.88 -3.24
C HIS A 92 -4.62 -22.76 -4.17
N VAL A 93 -5.35 -21.76 -3.66
CA VAL A 93 -5.71 -20.57 -4.44
C VAL A 93 -4.56 -19.57 -4.33
N PRO A 94 -4.07 -19.02 -5.45
CA PRO A 94 -3.05 -17.97 -5.43
C PRO A 94 -3.52 -16.82 -4.53
N GLY A 95 -2.61 -16.29 -3.71
CA GLY A 95 -2.87 -15.07 -2.96
C GLY A 95 -3.20 -13.90 -3.88
N ALA A 96 -3.76 -12.83 -3.32
CA ALA A 96 -3.96 -11.59 -4.05
C ALA A 96 -2.78 -10.65 -3.80
N ASP A 97 -2.10 -10.24 -4.86
CA ASP A 97 -1.04 -9.25 -4.76
C ASP A 97 -1.65 -7.84 -4.71
N VAL A 98 -1.16 -7.03 -3.77
CA VAL A 98 -1.49 -5.61 -3.64
C VAL A 98 -0.22 -4.80 -3.88
N HIS A 99 -0.39 -3.67 -4.55
CA HIS A 99 0.70 -2.77 -4.94
C HIS A 99 0.23 -1.34 -4.83
N ALA A 100 1.00 -0.49 -4.18
CA ALA A 100 0.76 0.94 -4.13
C ALA A 100 2.04 1.72 -4.37
N GLU A 101 1.91 2.85 -5.05
CA GLU A 101 3.00 3.78 -5.33
C GLU A 101 2.62 5.18 -4.84
N ALA A 102 3.58 5.89 -4.26
CA ALA A 102 3.44 7.27 -3.85
C ALA A 102 4.75 8.04 -4.09
N THR A 103 4.62 9.31 -4.46
CA THR A 103 5.74 10.19 -4.78
C THR A 103 5.68 11.44 -3.92
N ALA A 104 6.84 11.89 -3.43
CA ALA A 104 6.98 13.13 -2.66
C ALA A 104 8.22 13.92 -3.11
N ALA A 105 8.17 15.24 -2.99
CA ALA A 105 9.32 16.10 -3.27
C ALA A 105 10.28 16.11 -2.07
N LEU A 106 11.58 16.06 -2.32
CA LEU A 106 12.61 16.14 -1.29
C LEU A 106 12.73 17.59 -0.80
N GLU A 107 12.81 17.78 0.52
CA GLU A 107 12.87 19.12 1.13
C GLU A 107 14.11 19.92 0.68
N ASP A 108 15.20 19.25 0.31
CA ASP A 108 16.44 19.89 -0.17
C ASP A 108 16.46 20.23 -1.68
N ALA A 109 15.45 19.82 -2.46
CA ALA A 109 15.41 20.08 -3.91
C ALA A 109 15.07 21.56 -4.26
N GLY A 110 14.65 22.36 -3.27
CA GLY A 110 14.30 23.78 -3.43
C GLY A 110 15.45 24.77 -3.26
N GLY A 111 16.65 24.33 -2.86
CA GLY A 111 17.79 25.20 -2.53
C GLY A 111 18.52 25.87 -3.70
N ALA A 112 18.17 25.54 -4.96
CA ALA A 112 18.80 26.12 -6.15
C ALA A 112 18.10 27.39 -6.70
N SER A 113 17.24 28.03 -5.91
CA SER A 113 16.76 29.38 -6.22
C SER A 113 17.76 30.40 -5.69
N GLY A 114 18.72 30.80 -6.54
CA GLY A 114 19.63 31.91 -6.25
C GLY A 114 18.88 33.21 -5.90
N PRO A 115 19.54 34.18 -5.24
CA PRO A 115 18.89 35.37 -4.70
C PRO A 115 18.09 36.12 -5.77
N VAL A 116 16.77 36.24 -5.54
CA VAL A 116 15.87 37.06 -6.35
C VAL A 116 16.35 38.52 -6.24
N PRO A 117 16.78 39.17 -7.32
CA PRO A 117 17.15 40.58 -7.27
C PRO A 117 15.91 41.39 -6.94
N VAL A 118 15.89 42.02 -5.77
CA VAL A 118 14.89 43.02 -5.40
C VAL A 118 15.14 44.25 -6.27
N PRO A 119 14.20 44.68 -7.13
CA PRO A 119 14.35 45.94 -7.83
C PRO A 119 14.33 47.09 -6.81
N ALA A 120 15.38 47.91 -6.82
CA ALA A 120 15.46 49.13 -6.04
C ALA A 120 14.37 50.13 -6.49
N PRO A 121 13.85 50.99 -5.57
CA PRO A 121 12.74 51.90 -5.85
C PRO A 121 13.07 52.95 -6.93
#